data_AF-A0A526S681-F1
#
_entry.id   AF-A0A526S681-F1
#
_cell.length_a   1.000
_cell.length_b   1.000
_cell.length_c   1.000
_cell.angle_alpha   90.00
_cell.angle_beta   90.00
_cell.angle_gamma   90.00
#
_symmetry.space_group_name_H-M   'P 1'
#
loop_
_entity.id
_entity.type
_entity.pdbx_description
1 polymer ?
#
loop_
_entity_poly.entity_id
_entity_poly.type
_entity_poly.pdbx_seq_one_letter_code
_entity_poly.pdbx_strand_id
1 'polypeptide(L)'
;MDRDSRRTRAAGSSSSDTRRAEQSRNHVLADGPLTNVAEGLVTANPRHTARDLGSFKSADRQTRRAVQDVAPGQESDLSRFDRRNNQLGGSANVLVDKLTAGLGFNSDDVALLQVRAASNVGHFLGPQKQTALVNRIGNMDPMEQAVGVMFVAQNFSKFNDQNKSRIFEQAIELAADPHQHHMVKVTAQNALVAAYHQLDANQQAQANSLPDLHGLLQNMPPPQHAAEERSANLDGHIAGIEASVRDTVGPQTSYEQLRRGGQVGQSISNAYNHAREDLMAASRTRDRSGR
;
A
#
# COMPACT_ATOMS: atom_id res chain seq x y z
N MET A 1 58.17 39.74 53.22
CA MET A 1 59.03 40.62 52.40
C MET A 1 59.49 39.82 51.20
N ASP A 2 59.68 40.51 50.09
CA ASP A 2 60.35 40.14 48.84
C ASP A 2 59.64 39.26 47.80
N ARG A 3 59.14 39.99 46.80
CA ARG A 3 58.85 39.60 45.42
C ARG A 3 60.15 39.57 44.63
N ASP A 4 60.29 38.61 43.72
CA ASP A 4 60.84 38.75 42.38
C ASP A 4 60.87 37.36 41.72
N SER A 5 60.69 37.14 40.42
CA SER A 5 60.17 37.91 39.30
C SER A 5 60.23 36.97 38.08
N ARG A 6 59.12 36.87 37.31
CA ARG A 6 59.04 36.82 35.81
C ARG A 6 59.83 35.69 35.07
N ARG A 7 59.36 35.03 34.00
CA ARG A 7 58.39 35.38 32.94
C ARG A 7 58.22 34.21 31.94
N THR A 8 56.98 33.98 31.45
CA THR A 8 56.55 33.53 30.08
C THR A 8 56.95 32.13 29.55
N ARG A 9 56.14 31.34 28.81
CA ARG A 9 55.04 31.63 27.85
C ARG A 9 54.18 30.37 27.55
N ALA A 10 52.99 30.63 26.98
CA ALA A 10 51.85 29.79 26.59
C ALA A 10 52.06 28.51 25.75
N ALA A 11 51.19 27.53 26.00
CA ALA A 11 50.40 26.70 25.06
C ALA A 11 49.31 26.02 25.92
N GLY A 12 48.00 26.03 25.64
CA GLY A 12 47.34 25.67 24.39
C GLY A 12 46.46 24.42 24.65
N SER A 13 45.21 24.67 25.01
CA SER A 13 43.97 23.90 24.73
C SER A 13 43.81 22.39 25.02
N SER A 14 42.67 22.11 25.67
CA SER A 14 41.63 21.11 25.35
C SER A 14 41.97 19.62 25.35
N SER A 15 41.42 18.88 26.32
CA SER A 15 41.07 17.46 26.15
C SER A 15 40.12 17.01 27.27
N SER A 16 38.81 17.04 27.02
CA SER A 16 37.85 16.04 27.55
C SER A 16 36.43 16.28 26.99
N ASP A 17 36.33 16.45 25.67
CA ASP A 17 35.06 16.45 24.92
C ASP A 17 34.77 15.09 24.24
N THR A 18 35.51 14.05 24.62
CA THR A 18 35.44 12.72 23.98
C THR A 18 34.21 11.90 24.38
N ARG A 19 33.55 12.20 25.50
CA ARG A 19 32.36 11.44 25.93
C ARG A 19 31.07 11.85 25.22
N ARG A 20 31.01 13.04 24.61
CA ARG A 20 29.84 13.48 23.83
C ARG A 20 29.91 13.00 22.37
N ALA A 21 31.12 12.80 21.83
CA ALA A 21 31.34 12.28 20.49
C ALA A 21 31.03 10.77 20.36
N GLU A 22 31.15 9.99 21.42
CA GLU A 22 30.80 8.55 21.40
C GLU A 22 29.29 8.30 21.46
N GLN A 23 28.51 9.18 22.09
CA GLN A 23 27.04 9.11 22.03
C GLN A 23 26.50 9.42 20.63
N SER A 24 27.15 10.31 19.88
CA SER A 24 26.79 10.57 18.47
C SER A 24 27.20 9.45 17.52
N ARG A 25 28.18 8.60 17.87
CA ARG A 25 28.55 7.43 17.04
C ARG A 25 27.57 6.27 17.16
N ASN A 26 26.80 6.19 18.24
CA ASN A 26 25.74 5.19 18.36
C ASN A 26 24.51 5.50 17.49
N HIS A 27 24.35 6.75 17.00
CA HIS A 27 23.34 7.05 15.98
C HIS A 27 23.74 6.51 14.59
N VAL A 28 25.02 6.23 14.36
CA VAL A 28 25.50 5.66 13.09
C VAL A 28 25.22 4.15 12.98
N LEU A 29 24.85 3.49 14.09
CA LEU A 29 24.48 2.07 14.08
C LEU A 29 23.05 1.80 13.58
N ALA A 30 22.20 2.83 13.46
CA ALA A 30 20.89 2.70 12.83
C ALA A 30 20.95 2.73 11.29
N ASP A 31 22.04 3.28 10.73
CA ASP A 31 22.28 3.51 9.30
C ASP A 31 23.35 2.57 8.71
N GLY A 32 23.27 1.28 9.07
CA GLY A 32 24.17 0.27 8.53
C GLY A 32 23.82 -0.16 7.08
N PRO A 33 24.76 -0.76 6.33
CA PRO A 33 24.51 -1.28 4.99
C PRO A 33 23.33 -2.27 4.92
N LEU A 34 23.05 -3.00 6.01
CA LEU A 34 21.89 -3.88 6.11
C LEU A 34 20.56 -3.13 6.17
N THR A 35 20.52 -1.93 6.75
CA THR A 35 19.32 -1.08 6.76
C THR A 35 19.00 -0.62 5.32
N ASN A 36 20.03 -0.20 4.56
CA ASN A 36 19.86 0.18 3.16
C ASN A 36 19.38 -0.99 2.29
N VAL A 37 19.92 -2.19 2.52
CA VAL A 37 19.43 -3.41 1.85
C VAL A 37 17.97 -3.65 2.19
N ALA A 38 17.58 -3.54 3.47
CA ALA A 38 16.21 -3.76 3.90
C ALA A 38 15.24 -2.70 3.36
N GLU A 39 15.63 -1.42 3.29
CA GLU A 39 14.84 -0.38 2.63
C GLU A 39 14.63 -0.65 1.14
N GLY A 40 15.63 -1.24 0.47
CA GLY A 40 15.53 -1.70 -0.91
C GLY A 40 14.51 -2.82 -1.13
N LEU A 41 14.06 -3.51 -0.08
CA LEU A 41 13.01 -4.53 -0.14
C LEU A 41 11.59 -3.92 -0.05
N VAL A 42 11.47 -2.61 0.20
CA VAL A 42 10.16 -1.94 0.26
C VAL A 42 9.65 -1.66 -1.14
N THR A 43 8.45 -2.18 -1.44
CA THR A 43 7.82 -2.05 -2.77
C THR A 43 6.49 -1.30 -2.70
N ALA A 44 5.89 -1.03 -3.85
CA ALA A 44 4.52 -0.53 -3.93
C ALA A 44 3.47 -1.57 -3.44
N ASN A 45 3.84 -2.85 -3.31
CA ASN A 45 2.96 -3.91 -2.83
C ASN A 45 3.27 -4.28 -1.37
N PRO A 46 2.39 -3.97 -0.39
CA PRO A 46 2.63 -4.19 1.04
C PRO A 46 2.85 -5.65 1.41
N ARG A 47 2.28 -6.60 0.66
CA ARG A 47 2.49 -8.03 0.91
C ARG A 47 3.85 -8.50 0.44
N HIS A 48 4.32 -7.99 -0.69
CA HIS A 48 5.69 -8.26 -1.14
C HIS A 48 6.66 -7.68 -0.12
N THR A 49 6.47 -6.41 0.24
CA THR A 49 7.22 -5.75 1.30
C THR A 49 7.22 -6.55 2.62
N ALA A 50 6.06 -6.97 3.11
CA ALA A 50 5.96 -7.75 4.35
C ALA A 50 6.66 -9.12 4.25
N ARG A 51 6.53 -9.81 3.11
CA ARG A 51 7.19 -11.09 2.85
C ARG A 51 8.71 -10.92 2.80
N ASP A 52 9.18 -9.93 2.07
CA ASP A 52 10.60 -9.72 1.79
C ASP A 52 11.32 -9.24 3.06
N LEU A 53 10.75 -8.26 3.77
CA LEU A 53 11.23 -7.85 5.09
C LEU A 53 11.12 -8.98 6.12
N GLY A 54 10.06 -9.78 6.09
CA GLY A 54 9.89 -10.95 6.96
C GLY A 54 10.98 -12.01 6.74
N SER A 55 11.28 -12.30 5.47
CA SER A 55 12.34 -13.23 5.06
C SER A 55 13.71 -12.70 5.46
N PHE A 56 13.96 -11.40 5.23
CA PHE A 56 15.18 -10.71 5.63
C PHE A 56 15.39 -10.80 7.15
N LYS A 57 14.37 -10.44 7.96
CA LYS A 57 14.40 -10.56 9.44
C LYS A 57 14.62 -11.99 9.96
N SER A 58 14.34 -13.00 9.14
CA SER A 58 14.45 -14.41 9.50
C SER A 58 15.83 -15.00 9.18
N ALA A 59 16.64 -14.33 8.36
CA ALA A 59 17.95 -14.82 7.96
C ALA A 59 18.93 -14.93 9.15
N ASP A 60 19.04 -13.88 9.96
CA ASP A 60 19.87 -13.88 11.17
C ASP A 60 19.46 -12.80 12.20
N ARG A 61 20.25 -12.63 13.26
CA ARG A 61 20.01 -11.60 14.29
C ARG A 61 20.35 -10.18 13.84
N GLN A 62 21.31 -10.01 12.92
CA GLN A 62 21.77 -8.69 12.48
C GLN A 62 20.77 -8.07 11.49
N THR A 63 20.33 -8.84 10.51
CA THR A 63 19.23 -8.52 9.59
C THR A 63 17.94 -8.19 10.33
N ARG A 64 17.61 -8.95 11.37
CA ARG A 64 16.48 -8.64 12.25
C ARG A 64 16.61 -7.27 12.91
N ARG A 65 17.78 -6.97 13.49
CA ARG A 65 18.09 -5.68 14.13
C ARG A 65 18.19 -4.50 13.16
N ALA A 66 18.38 -4.76 11.87
CA ALA A 66 18.36 -3.69 10.87
C ALA A 66 16.94 -3.19 10.57
N VAL A 67 15.93 -4.06 10.74
CA VAL A 67 14.52 -3.72 10.55
C VAL A 67 13.83 -3.34 11.86
N GLN A 68 14.21 -3.98 12.97
CA GLN A 68 13.64 -3.75 14.30
C GLN A 68 14.46 -2.75 15.11
N ASP A 69 13.84 -2.14 16.12
CA ASP A 69 14.46 -1.13 16.99
C ASP A 69 15.91 -1.46 17.39
N VAL A 70 16.77 -0.45 17.25
CA VAL A 70 18.20 -0.55 17.55
C VAL A 70 18.44 -0.40 19.06
N ALA A 71 17.52 0.24 19.78
CA ALA A 71 17.50 0.38 21.25
C ALA A 71 16.07 0.65 21.77
N PRO A 72 15.75 0.32 23.05
CA PRO A 72 14.46 0.63 23.65
C PRO A 72 14.13 2.13 23.55
N GLY A 73 13.01 2.47 22.92
CA GLY A 73 12.57 3.86 22.74
C GLY A 73 13.17 4.60 21.54
N GLN A 74 13.97 3.95 20.69
CA GLN A 74 14.45 4.50 19.43
C GLN A 74 13.89 3.72 18.24
N GLU A 75 12.75 4.20 17.72
CA GLU A 75 12.13 3.68 16.49
C GLU A 75 12.83 4.31 15.27
N SER A 76 13.48 3.47 14.44
CA SER A 76 14.02 3.89 13.13
C SER A 76 12.88 4.11 12.11
N ASP A 77 13.12 4.87 11.05
CA ASP A 77 12.10 5.09 10.01
C ASP A 77 11.64 3.78 9.35
N LEU A 78 12.57 2.83 9.14
CA LEU A 78 12.24 1.51 8.62
C LEU A 78 11.41 0.68 9.62
N SER A 79 11.75 0.70 10.91
CA SER A 79 10.97 0.00 11.95
C SER A 79 9.56 0.61 12.10
N ARG A 80 9.44 1.93 12.01
CA ARG A 80 8.17 2.66 11.98
C ARG A 80 7.33 2.24 10.78
N PHE A 81 7.94 2.19 9.60
CA PHE A 81 7.28 1.74 8.38
C PHE A 81 6.82 0.27 8.49
N ASP A 82 7.68 -0.65 8.96
CA ASP A 82 7.33 -2.07 9.15
C ASP A 82 6.17 -2.22 10.13
N ARG A 83 6.18 -1.51 11.26
CA ARG A 83 5.06 -1.47 12.23
C ARG A 83 3.76 -1.00 11.57
N ARG A 84 3.79 0.17 10.90
CA ARG A 84 2.61 0.74 10.20
C ARG A 84 2.08 -0.23 9.14
N ASN A 85 2.95 -0.84 8.33
CA ASN A 85 2.57 -1.82 7.32
C ASN A 85 1.88 -3.05 7.94
N ASN A 86 2.40 -3.56 9.06
CA ASN A 86 1.80 -4.70 9.76
C ASN A 86 0.43 -4.34 10.37
N GLN A 87 0.28 -3.13 10.94
CA GLN A 87 -1.01 -2.62 11.45
C GLN A 87 -2.06 -2.49 10.35
N LEU A 88 -1.68 -1.89 9.22
CA LEU A 88 -2.54 -1.74 8.05
C LEU A 88 -2.90 -3.10 7.43
N GLY A 89 -1.95 -4.02 7.35
CA GLY A 89 -2.20 -5.39 6.87
C GLY A 89 -3.12 -6.19 7.78
N GLY A 90 -2.99 -6.05 9.10
CA GLY A 90 -3.92 -6.63 10.07
C GLY A 90 -5.32 -6.05 9.91
N SER A 91 -5.44 -4.73 9.83
CA SER A 91 -6.69 -4.01 9.60
C SER A 91 -7.39 -4.42 8.31
N ALA A 92 -6.65 -4.53 7.21
CA ALA A 92 -7.16 -4.95 5.91
C ALA A 92 -7.72 -6.39 5.96
N ASN A 93 -7.00 -7.31 6.62
CA ASN A 93 -7.47 -8.68 6.76
C ASN A 93 -8.72 -8.76 7.64
N VAL A 94 -8.76 -8.08 8.77
CA VAL A 94 -9.96 -8.05 9.64
C VAL A 94 -11.15 -7.45 8.90
N LEU A 95 -10.94 -6.36 8.17
CA LEU A 95 -11.98 -5.71 7.38
C LEU A 95 -12.54 -6.70 6.36
N VAL A 96 -11.68 -7.28 5.50
CA VAL A 96 -12.16 -8.19 4.46
C VAL A 96 -12.74 -9.47 5.04
N ASP A 97 -12.09 -10.11 6.01
CA ASP A 97 -12.58 -11.37 6.58
C ASP A 97 -13.94 -11.22 7.23
N LYS A 98 -14.25 -10.08 7.86
CA LYS A 98 -15.56 -9.85 8.45
C LYS A 98 -16.60 -9.37 7.45
N LEU A 99 -16.22 -8.52 6.50
CA LEU A 99 -17.14 -8.13 5.42
C LEU A 99 -17.48 -9.33 4.51
N THR A 100 -16.61 -10.33 4.46
CA THR A 100 -16.78 -11.57 3.69
C THR A 100 -16.99 -12.80 4.57
N ALA A 101 -17.26 -12.63 5.87
CA ALA A 101 -17.44 -13.77 6.78
C ALA A 101 -18.70 -14.54 6.39
N GLY A 102 -18.54 -15.84 6.14
CA GLY A 102 -19.64 -16.73 5.80
C GLY A 102 -20.27 -16.40 4.45
N LEU A 103 -19.51 -16.56 3.35
CA LEU A 103 -19.92 -16.37 1.95
C LEU A 103 -21.10 -17.27 1.49
N GLY A 104 -22.24 -17.21 2.17
CA GLY A 104 -23.57 -17.33 1.62
C GLY A 104 -24.05 -15.92 1.29
N PHE A 105 -24.10 -15.62 0.00
CA PHE A 105 -24.50 -14.31 -0.54
C PHE A 105 -25.96 -14.39 -0.95
N ASN A 106 -26.83 -13.59 -0.35
CA ASN A 106 -28.27 -13.68 -0.65
C ASN A 106 -28.70 -12.77 -1.83
N SER A 107 -27.87 -11.79 -2.24
CA SER A 107 -28.09 -10.97 -3.45
C SER A 107 -26.78 -10.40 -4.02
N ASP A 108 -26.79 -10.02 -5.30
CA ASP A 108 -25.62 -9.44 -5.97
C ASP A 108 -25.30 -8.02 -5.50
N ASP A 109 -26.28 -7.23 -5.07
CA ASP A 109 -26.05 -5.90 -4.47
C ASP A 109 -25.12 -5.95 -3.26
N VAL A 110 -25.33 -6.93 -2.38
CA VAL A 110 -24.50 -7.13 -1.18
C VAL A 110 -23.10 -7.56 -1.60
N ALA A 111 -23.00 -8.47 -2.57
CA ALA A 111 -21.71 -8.93 -3.09
C ALA A 111 -20.94 -7.79 -3.78
N LEU A 112 -21.63 -6.88 -4.44
CA LEU A 112 -21.03 -5.71 -5.10
C LEU A 112 -20.39 -4.75 -4.09
N LEU A 113 -21.07 -4.50 -2.96
CA LEU A 113 -20.49 -3.69 -1.88
C LEU A 113 -19.27 -4.36 -1.25
N GLN A 114 -19.30 -5.69 -1.07
CA GLN A 114 -18.16 -6.44 -0.58
C GLN A 114 -16.99 -6.37 -1.57
N VAL A 115 -17.27 -6.47 -2.88
CA VAL A 115 -16.27 -6.29 -3.93
C VAL A 115 -15.63 -4.93 -3.84
N ARG A 116 -16.43 -3.86 -3.74
CA ARG A 116 -15.94 -2.49 -3.60
C ARG A 116 -15.03 -2.32 -2.38
N ALA A 117 -15.40 -2.90 -1.24
CA ALA A 117 -14.60 -2.81 -0.03
C ALA A 117 -13.27 -3.57 -0.13
N ALA A 118 -13.31 -4.80 -0.63
CA ALA A 118 -12.13 -5.65 -0.73
C ALA A 118 -11.17 -5.19 -1.85
N SER A 119 -11.66 -4.64 -2.96
CA SER A 119 -10.82 -4.18 -4.06
C SER A 119 -9.86 -3.06 -3.64
N ASN A 120 -10.34 -2.13 -2.79
CA ASN A 120 -9.52 -1.03 -2.26
C ASN A 120 -8.31 -1.52 -1.46
N VAL A 121 -8.40 -2.70 -0.83
CA VAL A 121 -7.30 -3.32 -0.07
C VAL A 121 -6.72 -4.55 -0.77
N GLY A 122 -6.98 -4.75 -2.07
CA GLY A 122 -6.58 -5.97 -2.80
C GLY A 122 -5.11 -6.34 -2.64
N HIS A 123 -4.23 -5.34 -2.56
CA HIS A 123 -2.78 -5.45 -2.38
C HIS A 123 -2.37 -6.03 -1.02
N PHE A 124 -3.25 -6.00 0.00
CA PHE A 124 -3.10 -6.68 1.29
C PHE A 124 -3.69 -8.10 1.32
N LEU A 125 -4.47 -8.49 0.30
CA LEU A 125 -5.16 -9.78 0.27
C LEU A 125 -4.32 -10.91 -0.32
N GLY A 126 -4.43 -12.10 0.29
CA GLY A 126 -3.96 -13.40 -0.20
C GLY A 126 -4.33 -13.70 -1.67
N PRO A 127 -3.53 -14.46 -2.44
CA PRO A 127 -3.93 -14.85 -3.81
C PRO A 127 -5.29 -15.54 -3.82
N GLN A 128 -5.54 -16.43 -2.85
CA GLN A 128 -6.83 -17.11 -2.69
C GLN A 128 -8.00 -16.15 -2.47
N LYS A 129 -7.84 -15.13 -1.61
CA LYS A 129 -8.88 -14.12 -1.35
C LYS A 129 -9.11 -13.24 -2.59
N GLN A 130 -8.05 -12.83 -3.30
CA GLN A 130 -8.18 -12.10 -4.56
C GLN A 130 -8.91 -12.93 -5.63
N THR A 131 -8.58 -14.22 -5.76
CA THR A 131 -9.23 -15.13 -6.69
C THR A 131 -10.69 -15.37 -6.34
N ALA A 132 -11.02 -15.54 -5.05
CA ALA A 132 -12.40 -15.64 -4.60
C ALA A 132 -13.21 -14.38 -4.93
N LEU A 133 -12.59 -13.21 -4.79
CA LEU A 133 -13.20 -11.93 -5.15
C LEU A 133 -13.53 -11.85 -6.64
N VAL A 134 -12.57 -12.17 -7.51
CA VAL A 134 -12.74 -12.14 -8.97
C VAL A 134 -13.71 -13.22 -9.46
N ASN A 135 -13.68 -14.42 -8.86
CA ASN A 135 -14.67 -15.46 -9.11
C ASN A 135 -16.08 -14.98 -8.79
N ARG A 136 -16.24 -14.26 -7.67
CA ARG A 136 -17.55 -13.77 -7.25
C ARG A 136 -18.11 -12.77 -8.25
N ILE A 137 -17.29 -11.85 -8.76
CA ILE A 137 -17.68 -10.90 -9.81
C ILE A 137 -18.21 -11.66 -11.03
N GLY A 138 -17.47 -12.66 -11.51
CA GLY A 138 -17.86 -13.47 -12.67
C GLY A 138 -19.12 -14.32 -12.50
N ASN A 139 -19.66 -14.43 -11.27
CA ASN A 139 -20.88 -15.18 -10.97
C ASN A 139 -22.09 -14.25 -10.74
N MET A 140 -21.95 -12.94 -10.95
CA MET A 140 -23.04 -11.97 -10.81
C MET A 140 -23.84 -11.85 -12.10
N ASP A 141 -25.06 -11.30 -12.00
CA ASP A 141 -25.80 -10.82 -13.16
C ASP A 141 -25.00 -9.77 -13.96
N PRO A 142 -25.21 -9.63 -15.28
CA PRO A 142 -24.27 -8.91 -16.14
C PRO A 142 -24.01 -7.44 -15.75
N MET A 143 -25.02 -6.76 -15.19
CA MET A 143 -24.85 -5.36 -14.75
C MET A 143 -23.95 -5.28 -13.51
N GLU A 144 -24.22 -6.11 -12.52
CA GLU A 144 -23.46 -6.22 -11.28
C GLU A 144 -22.05 -6.74 -11.57
N GLN A 145 -21.90 -7.67 -12.51
CA GLN A 145 -20.60 -8.12 -13.02
C GLN A 145 -19.81 -6.95 -13.61
N ALA A 146 -20.40 -6.16 -14.51
CA ALA A 146 -19.71 -5.01 -15.12
C ALA A 146 -19.30 -3.96 -14.07
N VAL A 147 -20.16 -3.66 -13.10
CA VAL A 147 -19.83 -2.73 -12.01
C VAL A 147 -18.77 -3.33 -11.08
N GLY A 148 -18.82 -4.63 -10.80
CA GLY A 148 -17.80 -5.34 -10.04
C GLY A 148 -16.44 -5.28 -10.72
N VAL A 149 -16.38 -5.56 -12.03
CA VAL A 149 -15.18 -5.43 -12.88
C VAL A 149 -14.64 -4.00 -12.83
N MET A 150 -15.50 -2.98 -12.91
CA MET A 150 -15.10 -1.58 -12.77
C MET A 150 -14.39 -1.32 -11.43
N PHE A 151 -14.95 -1.78 -10.30
CA PHE A 151 -14.36 -1.54 -8.98
C PHE A 151 -12.98 -2.17 -8.80
N VAL A 152 -12.74 -3.34 -9.40
CA VAL A 152 -11.42 -3.99 -9.37
C VAL A 152 -10.46 -3.39 -10.40
N ALA A 153 -10.95 -2.92 -11.56
CA ALA A 153 -10.14 -2.24 -12.58
C ALA A 153 -9.61 -0.88 -12.10
N GLN A 154 -10.40 -0.11 -11.34
CA GLN A 154 -9.92 1.10 -10.66
C GLN A 154 -8.76 0.83 -9.68
N ASN A 155 -8.64 -0.42 -9.24
CA ASN A 155 -7.65 -0.91 -8.29
C ASN A 155 -6.70 -1.94 -8.93
N PHE A 156 -6.57 -1.97 -10.25
CA PHE A 156 -5.95 -3.07 -11.00
C PHE A 156 -4.53 -3.44 -10.54
N SER A 157 -3.69 -2.43 -10.25
CA SER A 157 -2.31 -2.59 -9.75
C SER A 157 -2.22 -3.37 -8.44
N LYS A 158 -3.31 -3.43 -7.67
CA LYS A 158 -3.39 -4.10 -6.37
C LYS A 158 -3.57 -5.63 -6.48
N PHE A 159 -3.91 -6.13 -7.67
CA PHE A 159 -4.11 -7.56 -7.93
C PHE A 159 -2.84 -8.22 -8.45
N ASN A 160 -2.73 -9.53 -8.23
CA ASN A 160 -1.67 -10.34 -8.85
C ASN A 160 -1.94 -10.51 -10.36
N ASP A 161 -0.91 -10.91 -11.12
CA ASP A 161 -0.98 -10.95 -12.58
C ASP A 161 -2.07 -11.91 -13.09
N GLN A 162 -2.25 -13.06 -12.44
CA GLN A 162 -3.32 -13.99 -12.78
C GLN A 162 -4.71 -13.35 -12.66
N ASN A 163 -4.98 -12.65 -11.55
CA ASN A 163 -6.27 -12.00 -11.34
C ASN A 163 -6.42 -10.75 -12.21
N LYS A 164 -5.34 -10.03 -12.53
CA LYS A 164 -5.34 -8.95 -13.52
C LYS A 164 -5.80 -9.44 -14.90
N SER A 165 -5.23 -10.54 -15.40
CA SER A 165 -5.65 -11.14 -16.67
C SER A 165 -7.14 -11.48 -16.67
N ARG A 166 -7.63 -12.10 -15.60
CA ARG A 166 -9.05 -12.48 -15.47
C ARG A 166 -10.00 -11.28 -15.39
N ILE A 167 -9.61 -10.22 -14.68
CA ILE A 167 -10.37 -8.97 -14.62
C ILE A 167 -10.47 -8.36 -16.02
N PHE A 168 -9.36 -8.35 -16.76
CA PHE A 168 -9.32 -7.86 -18.13
C PHE A 168 -10.18 -8.72 -19.08
N GLU A 169 -10.09 -10.05 -18.99
CA GLU A 169 -10.90 -10.98 -19.78
C GLU A 169 -12.40 -10.74 -19.54
N GLN A 170 -12.84 -10.66 -18.28
CA GLN A 170 -14.24 -10.35 -17.94
C GLN A 170 -14.69 -9.01 -18.51
N ALA A 171 -13.82 -7.99 -18.48
CA ALA A 171 -14.14 -6.68 -19.05
C ALA A 171 -14.28 -6.73 -20.58
N ILE A 172 -13.39 -7.45 -21.27
CA ILE A 172 -13.46 -7.63 -22.72
C ILE A 172 -14.70 -8.41 -23.12
N GLU A 173 -15.01 -9.52 -22.45
CA GLU A 173 -16.20 -10.34 -22.73
C GLU A 173 -17.48 -9.50 -22.68
N LEU A 174 -17.66 -8.72 -21.61
CA LEU A 174 -18.82 -7.84 -21.45
C LEU A 174 -18.85 -6.67 -22.45
N ALA A 175 -17.69 -6.12 -22.81
CA ALA A 175 -17.60 -4.99 -23.73
C ALA A 175 -17.80 -5.40 -25.19
N ALA A 176 -17.34 -6.59 -25.56
CA ALA A 176 -17.36 -7.11 -26.93
C ALA A 176 -18.68 -7.79 -27.31
N ASP A 177 -19.45 -8.28 -26.34
CA ASP A 177 -20.70 -8.99 -26.60
C ASP A 177 -21.74 -8.07 -27.30
N PRO A 178 -22.19 -8.42 -28.53
CA PRO A 178 -23.18 -7.63 -29.27
C PRO A 178 -24.60 -7.74 -28.69
N HIS A 179 -24.90 -8.78 -27.93
CA HIS A 179 -26.22 -9.02 -27.34
C HIS A 179 -26.40 -8.33 -25.98
N GLN A 180 -25.32 -7.77 -25.45
CA GLN A 180 -25.33 -7.23 -24.11
C GLN A 180 -25.95 -5.84 -24.03
N HIS A 181 -26.69 -5.58 -22.94
CA HIS A 181 -27.35 -4.29 -22.74
C HIS A 181 -26.33 -3.14 -22.79
N HIS A 182 -26.68 -2.03 -23.45
CA HIS A 182 -25.77 -0.91 -23.70
C HIS A 182 -25.05 -0.41 -22.43
N MET A 183 -25.77 -0.27 -21.32
CA MET A 183 -25.15 0.16 -20.05
C MET A 183 -24.08 -0.81 -19.53
N VAL A 184 -24.25 -2.12 -19.74
CA VAL A 184 -23.28 -3.13 -19.31
C VAL A 184 -22.00 -2.97 -20.13
N LYS A 185 -22.14 -2.82 -21.46
CA LYS A 185 -21.02 -2.60 -22.37
C LYS A 185 -20.23 -1.34 -22.02
N VAL A 186 -20.91 -0.21 -21.85
CA VAL A 186 -20.29 1.06 -21.47
C VAL A 186 -19.59 0.95 -20.11
N THR A 187 -20.19 0.25 -19.15
CA THR A 187 -19.56 0.04 -17.83
C THR A 187 -18.29 -0.80 -17.96
N ALA A 188 -18.30 -1.89 -18.73
CA ALA A 188 -17.12 -2.71 -18.97
C ALA A 188 -16.03 -1.97 -19.77
N GLN A 189 -16.40 -1.19 -20.77
CA GLN A 189 -15.52 -0.31 -21.53
C GLN A 189 -14.81 0.71 -20.63
N ASN A 190 -15.55 1.35 -19.71
CA ASN A 190 -14.96 2.26 -18.73
C ASN A 190 -13.97 1.55 -17.77
N ALA A 191 -14.17 0.25 -17.51
CA ALA A 191 -13.24 -0.53 -16.70
C ALA A 191 -11.91 -0.76 -17.46
N LEU A 192 -12.00 -1.07 -18.76
CA LEU A 192 -10.82 -1.17 -19.63
C LEU A 192 -10.05 0.16 -19.69
N VAL A 193 -10.77 1.27 -19.81
CA VAL A 193 -10.21 2.63 -19.75
C VAL A 193 -9.47 2.87 -18.43
N ALA A 194 -10.09 2.54 -17.29
CA ALA A 194 -9.47 2.73 -15.99
C ALA A 194 -8.18 1.91 -15.79
N ALA A 195 -8.11 0.71 -16.36
CA ALA A 195 -6.96 -0.18 -16.25
C ALA A 195 -5.90 0.02 -17.36
N TYR A 196 -6.20 0.77 -18.43
CA TYR A 196 -5.45 0.75 -19.69
C TYR A 196 -3.93 0.91 -19.56
N HIS A 197 -3.47 1.89 -18.78
CA HIS A 197 -2.04 2.15 -18.56
C HIS A 197 -1.33 1.09 -17.70
N GLN A 198 -2.07 0.15 -17.14
CA GLN A 198 -1.58 -0.94 -16.30
C GLN A 198 -1.69 -2.30 -17.00
N LEU A 199 -2.30 -2.35 -18.19
CA LEU A 199 -2.39 -3.53 -19.04
C LEU A 199 -1.05 -3.81 -19.71
N ASP A 200 -0.79 -5.08 -20.01
CA ASP A 200 0.34 -5.45 -20.86
C ASP A 200 0.09 -5.07 -22.34
N ALA A 201 1.13 -5.16 -23.17
CA ALA A 201 1.05 -4.74 -24.57
C ALA A 201 -0.01 -5.52 -25.39
N ASN A 202 -0.23 -6.80 -25.09
CA ASN A 202 -1.21 -7.61 -25.80
C ASN A 202 -2.63 -7.23 -25.36
N GLN A 203 -2.83 -7.03 -24.06
CA GLN A 203 -4.09 -6.55 -23.49
C GLN A 203 -4.44 -5.15 -23.99
N GLN A 204 -3.46 -4.24 -24.11
CA GLN A 204 -3.65 -2.93 -24.72
C GLN A 204 -4.07 -3.04 -26.18
N ALA A 205 -3.41 -3.89 -26.97
CA ALA A 205 -3.76 -4.11 -28.36
C ALA A 205 -5.20 -4.66 -28.50
N GLN A 206 -5.59 -5.60 -27.64
CA GLN A 206 -6.94 -6.14 -27.62
C GLN A 206 -7.98 -5.10 -27.20
N ALA A 207 -7.71 -4.27 -26.18
CA ALA A 207 -8.60 -3.16 -25.82
C ALA A 207 -8.78 -2.16 -26.97
N ASN A 208 -7.70 -1.86 -27.71
CA ASN A 208 -7.73 -1.01 -28.91
C ASN A 208 -8.48 -1.63 -30.10
N SER A 209 -8.74 -2.93 -30.09
CA SER A 209 -9.54 -3.60 -31.13
C SER A 209 -11.04 -3.36 -30.98
N LEU A 210 -11.49 -2.89 -29.81
CA LEU A 210 -12.88 -2.52 -29.59
C LEU A 210 -13.19 -1.19 -30.30
N PRO A 211 -14.17 -1.18 -31.25
CA PRO A 211 -14.45 0.00 -32.08
C PRO A 211 -14.70 1.27 -31.28
N ASP A 212 -15.45 1.17 -30.18
CA ASP A 212 -15.83 2.31 -29.33
C ASP A 212 -14.65 2.87 -28.52
N LEU A 213 -13.57 2.10 -28.35
CA LEU A 213 -12.43 2.48 -27.50
C LEU A 213 -11.20 2.92 -28.30
N HIS A 214 -11.05 2.50 -29.56
CA HIS A 214 -9.84 2.71 -30.35
C HIS A 214 -9.33 4.17 -30.33
N GLY A 215 -10.19 5.13 -30.69
CA GLY A 215 -9.81 6.54 -30.73
C GLY A 215 -9.59 7.17 -29.34
N LEU A 216 -10.25 6.64 -28.32
CA LEU A 216 -10.15 7.13 -26.94
C LEU A 216 -8.86 6.66 -26.27
N LEU A 217 -8.50 5.39 -26.42
CA LEU A 217 -7.33 4.79 -25.78
C LEU A 217 -6.01 5.30 -26.37
N GLN A 218 -5.95 5.53 -27.70
CA GLN A 218 -4.76 6.09 -28.35
C GLN A 218 -4.37 7.48 -27.86
N ASN A 219 -5.37 8.29 -27.49
CA ASN A 219 -5.17 9.67 -27.06
C ASN A 219 -5.22 9.82 -25.54
N MET A 220 -5.26 8.70 -24.79
CA MET A 220 -5.41 8.75 -23.35
C MET A 220 -4.13 9.26 -22.70
N PRO A 221 -4.17 10.38 -21.96
CA PRO A 221 -3.00 10.87 -21.25
C PRO A 221 -2.58 9.85 -20.17
N PRO A 222 -1.28 9.80 -19.83
CA PRO A 222 -0.84 8.98 -18.70
C PRO A 222 -1.54 9.43 -17.41
N PRO A 223 -1.76 8.52 -16.45
CA PRO A 223 -2.46 8.83 -15.22
C PRO A 223 -1.71 9.94 -14.47
N GLN A 224 -2.42 11.00 -14.11
CA GLN A 224 -1.88 12.02 -13.21
C GLN A 224 -2.12 11.54 -11.78
N HIS A 225 -1.05 11.45 -10.99
CA HIS A 225 -1.18 11.21 -9.56
C HIS A 225 -1.80 12.45 -8.92
N ALA A 226 -3.08 12.35 -8.55
CA ALA A 226 -3.72 13.38 -7.72
C ALA A 226 -2.97 13.46 -6.40
N ALA A 227 -2.67 14.67 -5.94
CA ALA A 227 -2.10 14.88 -4.62
C ALA A 227 -3.13 14.41 -3.58
N GLU A 228 -2.85 13.29 -2.92
CA GLU A 228 -3.69 12.81 -1.82
C GLU A 228 -3.50 13.70 -0.59
N GLU A 229 -4.59 14.05 0.08
CA GLU A 229 -4.53 14.76 1.35
C GLU A 229 -3.71 13.95 2.37
N ARG A 230 -2.66 14.57 2.90
CA ARG A 230 -1.77 13.97 3.89
C ARG A 230 -2.21 14.35 5.30
N SER A 231 -2.35 13.35 6.17
CA SER A 231 -2.45 13.60 7.61
C SER A 231 -1.09 14.04 8.15
N ALA A 232 -1.06 15.14 8.90
CA ALA A 232 0.13 15.57 9.63
C ALA A 232 0.55 14.58 10.74
N ASN A 233 -0.40 13.76 11.23
CA ASN A 233 -0.15 12.69 12.19
C ASN A 233 -0.61 11.35 11.61
N LEU A 234 0.30 10.68 10.89
CA LEU A 234 -0.02 9.41 10.22
C LEU A 234 -0.25 8.26 11.22
N ASP A 235 0.49 8.20 12.34
CA ASP A 235 0.28 7.16 13.35
C ASP A 235 -1.09 7.28 14.01
N GLY A 236 -1.50 8.51 14.38
CA GLY A 236 -2.84 8.77 14.89
C GLY A 236 -3.93 8.44 13.88
N HIS A 237 -3.68 8.70 12.59
CA HIS A 237 -4.60 8.33 11.51
C HIS A 237 -4.74 6.80 11.37
N ILE A 238 -3.63 6.05 11.41
CA ILE A 238 -3.63 4.58 11.35
C ILE A 238 -4.38 3.98 12.56
N ALA A 239 -4.16 4.51 13.76
CA ALA A 239 -4.93 4.10 14.94
C ALA A 239 -6.44 4.40 14.79
N GLY A 240 -6.79 5.54 14.18
CA GLY A 240 -8.17 5.88 13.83
C GLY A 240 -8.78 4.92 12.79
N ILE A 241 -7.98 4.44 11.83
CA ILE A 241 -8.38 3.41 10.87
C ILE A 241 -8.66 2.09 11.60
N GLU A 242 -7.78 1.65 12.51
CA GLU A 242 -7.98 0.43 13.31
C GLU A 242 -9.28 0.50 14.14
N ALA A 243 -9.59 1.65 14.73
CA ALA A 243 -10.86 1.89 15.40
C ALA A 243 -12.05 1.82 14.41
N SER A 244 -11.93 2.50 13.27
CA SER A 244 -12.96 2.51 12.24
C SER A 244 -13.24 1.12 11.68
N VAL A 245 -12.21 0.29 11.50
CA VAL A 245 -12.37 -1.12 11.11
C VAL A 245 -13.21 -1.82 12.16
N ARG A 246 -12.88 -1.73 13.45
CA ARG A 246 -13.63 -2.36 14.54
C ARG A 246 -15.11 -1.94 14.56
N ASP A 247 -15.39 -0.66 14.35
CA ASP A 247 -16.77 -0.12 14.36
C ASP A 247 -17.56 -0.47 13.09
N THR A 248 -16.86 -0.73 11.99
CA THR A 248 -17.46 -1.09 10.70
C THR A 248 -17.85 -2.57 10.63
N VAL A 249 -17.28 -3.42 11.48
CA VAL A 249 -17.38 -4.89 11.34
C VAL A 249 -17.97 -5.57 12.58
N GLY A 250 -19.27 -5.89 12.53
CA GLY A 250 -20.02 -6.57 13.59
C GLY A 250 -20.29 -8.08 13.33
N PRO A 251 -20.94 -8.79 14.28
CA PRO A 251 -21.38 -10.18 14.09
C PRO A 251 -22.41 -10.35 12.95
N GLN A 252 -23.17 -9.30 12.66
CA GLN A 252 -23.98 -9.14 11.45
C GLN A 252 -23.62 -7.79 10.83
N THR A 253 -23.20 -7.80 9.57
CA THR A 253 -22.81 -6.58 8.85
C THR A 253 -24.02 -5.99 8.15
N SER A 254 -24.40 -4.75 8.48
CA SER A 254 -25.47 -4.02 7.81
C SER A 254 -25.04 -3.49 6.43
N TYR A 255 -26.01 -3.11 5.59
CA TYR A 255 -25.72 -2.47 4.29
C TYR A 255 -24.92 -1.17 4.43
N GLU A 256 -25.20 -0.38 5.48
CA GLU A 256 -24.44 0.84 5.78
C GLU A 256 -22.99 0.54 6.19
N GLN A 257 -22.79 -0.53 6.95
CA GLN A 257 -21.46 -0.99 7.34
C GLN A 257 -20.67 -1.50 6.13
N LEU A 258 -21.31 -2.22 5.21
CA LEU A 258 -20.71 -2.61 3.93
C LEU A 258 -20.27 -1.39 3.09
N ARG A 259 -21.12 -0.36 3.00
CA ARG A 259 -20.78 0.89 2.31
C ARG A 259 -19.60 1.61 2.97
N ARG A 260 -19.58 1.70 4.31
CA ARG A 260 -18.47 2.26 5.08
C ARG A 260 -17.18 1.45 4.88
N GLY A 261 -17.27 0.13 4.74
CA GLY A 261 -16.14 -0.74 4.44
C GLY A 261 -15.33 -0.30 3.22
N GLY A 262 -16.00 0.18 2.17
CA GLY A 262 -15.35 0.79 1.00
C GLY A 262 -14.46 1.99 1.34
N GLN A 263 -14.96 2.89 2.18
CA GLN A 263 -14.24 4.10 2.59
C GLN A 263 -13.05 3.75 3.49
N VAL A 264 -13.25 2.87 4.46
CA VAL A 264 -12.18 2.40 5.35
C VAL A 264 -11.09 1.68 4.56
N GLY A 265 -11.46 0.85 3.58
CA GLY A 265 -10.51 0.19 2.69
C GLY A 265 -9.66 1.17 1.88
N GLN A 266 -10.26 2.27 1.41
CA GLN A 266 -9.51 3.33 0.73
C GLN A 266 -8.52 4.01 1.69
N SER A 267 -8.96 4.36 2.91
CA SER A 267 -8.09 4.97 3.93
C SER A 267 -6.89 4.09 4.28
N ILE A 268 -7.08 2.77 4.38
CA ILE A 268 -5.98 1.81 4.59
C ILE A 268 -4.96 1.90 3.44
N SER A 269 -5.43 1.91 2.20
CA SER A 269 -4.56 1.98 1.02
C SER A 269 -3.75 3.29 0.98
N ASN A 270 -4.40 4.42 1.26
CA ASN A 270 -3.74 5.73 1.23
C ASN A 270 -2.72 5.85 2.38
N ALA A 271 -3.05 5.35 3.56
CA ALA A 271 -2.13 5.33 4.70
C ALA A 271 -0.86 4.51 4.42
N TYR A 272 -0.97 3.41 3.65
CA TYR A 272 0.21 2.65 3.21
C TYR A 272 1.08 3.47 2.26
N ASN A 273 0.48 4.13 1.26
CA ASN A 273 1.19 4.99 0.32
C ASN A 273 1.95 6.10 1.06
N HIS A 274 1.29 6.78 2.00
CA HIS A 274 1.90 7.81 2.84
C HIS A 274 3.06 7.26 3.68
N ALA A 275 2.89 6.09 4.31
CA ALA A 275 3.95 5.47 5.09
C ALA A 275 5.18 5.15 4.22
N ARG A 276 4.98 4.66 2.99
CA ARG A 276 6.05 4.37 2.04
C ARG A 276 6.77 5.64 1.59
N GLU A 277 6.02 6.70 1.30
CA GLU A 277 6.59 7.98 0.92
C GLU A 277 7.39 8.64 2.05
N ASP A 278 6.91 8.55 3.29
CA ASP A 278 7.65 9.04 4.47
C ASP A 278 9.00 8.32 4.61
N LEU A 279 9.04 7.00 4.44
CA LEU A 279 10.29 6.23 4.43
C LEU A 279 11.22 6.70 3.31
N MET A 280 10.70 6.84 2.07
CA MET A 280 11.51 7.30 0.93
C MET A 280 12.05 8.72 1.12
N ALA A 281 11.28 9.61 1.74
CA ALA A 281 11.70 10.97 2.03
C ALA A 281 12.81 10.99 3.10
N ALA A 282 12.72 10.14 4.13
CA ALA A 282 13.73 9.99 5.15
C ALA A 282 15.06 9.46 4.58
N SER A 283 15.02 8.42 3.73
CA SER A 283 16.23 7.88 3.07
C SER A 283 16.92 8.94 2.19
N ARG A 284 16.16 9.69 1.39
CA ARG A 284 16.72 10.79 0.56
C ARG A 284 17.34 11.91 1.40
N THR A 285 16.79 12.18 2.59
CA THR A 285 17.31 13.20 3.48
C THR A 285 18.66 12.75 4.08
N ARG A 286 18.76 11.49 4.50
CA ARG A 286 20.02 10.88 4.96
C ARG A 286 21.11 10.88 3.88
N ASP A 287 20.77 10.53 2.64
CA ASP A 287 21.72 10.56 1.52
C ASP A 287 22.30 11.96 1.24
N ARG A 288 21.50 13.01 1.50
CA ARG A 288 21.93 14.41 1.33
C ARG A 288 22.75 14.93 2.50
N SER A 289 22.50 14.46 3.73
CA SER A 289 23.26 14.88 4.91
C SER A 289 24.58 14.12 5.10
N GLY A 290 24.73 12.96 4.46
CA GLY A 290 25.94 12.13 4.51
C GLY A 290 26.99 12.42 3.43
N ARG A 291 26.76 13.42 2.56
CA ARG A 291 27.74 13.95 1.59
C ARG A 291 28.40 15.21 2.14
#